data_AF-A0A8T3X8T9-F1
#
_entry.id   AF-A0A8T3X8T9-F1
#
_cell.length_a   1.000
_cell.length_b   1.000
_cell.length_c   1.000
_cell.angle_alpha   90.00
_cell.angle_beta   90.00
_cell.angle_gamma   90.00
#
_symmetry.space_group_name_H-M   'P 1'
#
loop_
_entity.id
_entity.type
_entity.pdbx_description
1 polymer ?
#
loop_
_entity_poly.entity_id
_entity_poly.type
_entity_poly.pdbx_seq_one_letter_code
_entity_poly.pdbx_strand_id
1 'polypeptide(L)'
;MQYRSRRFFAALLAAAALLVAKPSIVDVQKKYSSLPEKSSTAAGENYLNVPVPFFQWHQYKGGVESFKENGRGTKVPYFRPQKMPYRASAGICSEYEVTAYTACDFGMNCKGLAANRGKPVKLGMAAADPSIPFGSMIRIEAFDPSSHESTALPPIAKKALQRAGVPPVLNTEDRGGAIKGRRLDVYFESKRDALDFGRRRLKACVEIPVYAQKSRARISQ
;
A
#
# COMPACT_ATOMS: atom_id res chain seq x y z
N MET A 1 59.61 -22.87 -18.10
CA MET A 1 58.23 -22.75 -18.63
C MET A 1 57.30 -23.51 -17.67
N GLN A 2 56.80 -22.86 -16.61
CA GLN A 2 56.02 -23.56 -15.56
C GLN A 2 55.12 -22.60 -14.78
N TYR A 3 53.84 -22.63 -15.13
CA TYR A 3 52.67 -22.75 -14.25
C TYR A 3 52.75 -22.17 -12.82
N ARG A 4 52.32 -20.92 -12.62
CA ARG A 4 51.83 -20.40 -11.32
C ARG A 4 50.82 -19.25 -11.51
N SER A 5 49.53 -19.55 -11.69
CA SER A 5 48.50 -18.48 -11.61
C SER A 5 47.07 -18.94 -11.24
N ARG A 6 46.89 -20.11 -10.60
CA ARG A 6 45.54 -20.62 -10.27
C ARG A 6 45.01 -20.29 -8.88
N ARG A 7 45.76 -19.59 -8.02
CA ARG A 7 45.31 -19.29 -6.64
C ARG A 7 44.72 -17.89 -6.44
N PHE A 8 44.94 -16.94 -7.35
CA PHE A 8 44.40 -15.58 -7.21
C PHE A 8 42.95 -15.42 -7.72
N PHE A 9 42.49 -16.27 -8.64
CA PHE A 9 41.12 -16.19 -9.16
C PHE A 9 40.05 -16.80 -8.22
N ALA A 10 40.43 -17.72 -7.33
CA ALA A 10 39.47 -18.34 -6.41
C ALA A 10 39.03 -17.40 -5.27
N ALA A 11 39.91 -16.49 -4.82
CA ALA A 11 39.59 -15.56 -3.74
C ALA A 11 38.62 -14.45 -4.16
N LEU A 12 38.66 -14.01 -5.43
CA LEU A 12 37.78 -12.96 -5.94
C LEU A 12 36.32 -13.44 -6.13
N LEU A 13 36.13 -14.72 -6.42
CA LEU A 13 34.80 -15.33 -6.58
C LEU A 13 34.07 -15.56 -5.24
N ALA A 14 34.82 -15.79 -4.14
CA ALA A 14 34.22 -15.97 -2.83
C ALA A 14 33.73 -14.65 -2.20
N ALA A 15 34.39 -13.52 -2.49
CA ALA A 15 33.99 -12.21 -1.97
C ALA A 15 32.74 -11.62 -2.65
N ALA A 16 32.46 -12.00 -3.90
CA ALA A 16 31.27 -11.55 -4.62
C ALA A 16 29.98 -12.29 -4.20
N ALA A 17 30.09 -13.46 -3.57
CA ALA A 17 28.94 -14.25 -3.12
C ALA A 17 28.37 -13.80 -1.76
N LEU A 18 29.09 -12.97 -0.99
CA LEU A 18 28.65 -12.51 0.34
C LEU A 18 27.80 -11.23 0.33
N LEU A 19 27.57 -10.61 -0.82
CA LEU A 19 26.74 -9.42 -0.93
C LEU A 19 25.41 -9.74 -1.62
N VAL A 20 24.33 -9.55 -0.84
CA VAL A 20 22.91 -9.56 -1.22
C VAL A 20 22.18 -10.92 -1.10
N ALA A 21 22.27 -11.54 0.08
CA ALA A 21 21.13 -12.33 0.57
C ALA A 21 20.07 -11.34 1.11
N LYS A 22 19.09 -10.99 0.28
CA LYS A 22 17.89 -10.27 0.77
C LYS A 22 17.11 -11.25 1.64
N PRO A 23 16.75 -10.89 2.89
CA PRO A 23 15.96 -11.79 3.72
C PRO A 23 14.67 -12.11 2.99
N SER A 24 14.40 -13.40 2.82
CA SER A 24 13.14 -13.85 2.26
C SER A 24 12.01 -13.52 3.25
N ILE A 25 10.79 -13.40 2.76
CA ILE A 25 9.60 -13.20 3.62
C ILE A 25 9.49 -14.31 4.69
N VAL A 26 10.03 -15.49 4.43
CA VAL A 26 10.07 -16.63 5.36
C VAL A 26 10.99 -16.35 6.56
N ASP A 27 12.11 -15.63 6.36
CA ASP A 27 13.08 -15.32 7.41
C ASP A 27 12.53 -14.30 8.42
N VAL A 28 11.67 -13.39 7.94
CA VAL A 28 10.92 -12.47 8.81
C VAL A 28 9.97 -13.27 9.71
N GLN A 29 9.28 -14.27 9.15
CA GLN A 29 8.29 -15.08 9.87
C GLN A 29 8.90 -15.87 11.04
N LYS A 30 10.11 -16.41 10.85
CA LYS A 30 10.84 -17.20 11.86
C LYS A 30 11.26 -16.37 13.09
N LYS A 31 11.52 -15.07 12.90
CA LYS A 31 11.88 -14.13 13.97
C LYS A 31 10.68 -13.72 14.83
N TYR A 32 9.46 -13.75 14.26
CA TYR A 32 8.22 -13.42 14.99
C TYR A 32 7.59 -14.65 15.67
N SER A 33 7.83 -15.86 15.17
CA SER A 33 7.34 -17.10 15.80
C SER A 33 8.13 -17.53 17.04
N SER A 34 9.29 -16.94 17.31
CA SER A 34 10.11 -17.22 18.50
C SER A 34 9.88 -16.25 19.66
N LEU A 35 8.92 -15.32 19.55
CA LEU A 35 8.55 -14.45 20.66
C LEU A 35 7.62 -15.22 21.60
N PRO A 36 7.91 -15.26 22.92
CA PRO A 36 7.11 -16.05 23.85
C PRO A 36 5.67 -15.51 23.91
N GLU A 37 4.70 -16.39 23.66
CA GLU A 37 3.28 -16.11 23.88
C GLU A 37 3.05 -15.94 25.38
N LYS A 38 2.96 -14.70 25.86
CA LYS A 38 2.53 -14.43 27.23
C LYS A 38 1.02 -14.64 27.32
N SER A 39 0.65 -15.78 27.90
CA SER A 39 -0.72 -16.13 28.29
C SER A 39 -1.26 -15.12 29.31
N SER A 40 -2.33 -14.43 28.94
CA SER A 40 -3.06 -13.52 29.83
C SER A 40 -4.03 -14.32 30.71
N THR A 41 -3.67 -14.53 31.97
CA THR A 41 -4.63 -14.85 33.03
C THR A 41 -4.46 -13.85 34.17
N ALA A 42 -5.57 -13.15 34.43
CA ALA A 42 -6.00 -12.52 35.66
C ALA A 42 -5.15 -11.40 36.31
N ALA A 43 -5.80 -10.24 36.39
CA ALA A 43 -5.75 -9.23 37.45
C ALA A 43 -4.50 -8.36 37.62
N GLY A 44 -4.74 -7.06 37.79
CA GLY A 44 -3.82 -6.12 38.42
C GLY A 44 -3.11 -5.18 37.47
N GLU A 45 -3.75 -4.03 37.28
CA GLU A 45 -3.26 -2.69 36.92
C GLU A 45 -1.75 -2.42 36.72
N ASN A 46 -1.50 -1.41 35.86
CA ASN A 46 -0.31 -0.55 35.80
C ASN A 46 0.94 -1.11 35.12
N TYR A 47 0.95 -1.08 33.79
CA TYR A 47 2.16 -0.77 33.02
C TYR A 47 1.88 0.34 32.01
N LEU A 48 2.04 1.58 32.50
CA LEU A 48 2.77 2.67 31.86
C LEU A 48 2.72 2.75 30.33
N ASN A 49 1.75 3.53 29.85
CA ASN A 49 1.98 4.73 29.02
C ASN A 49 3.28 4.76 28.21
N VAL A 50 3.28 4.10 27.06
CA VAL A 50 3.94 4.67 25.88
C VAL A 50 2.82 5.10 24.95
N PRO A 51 2.61 6.40 24.72
CA PRO A 51 1.63 6.84 23.73
C PRO A 51 2.17 6.46 22.36
N VAL A 52 1.75 5.30 21.85
CA VAL A 52 1.60 5.15 20.40
C VAL A 52 0.67 6.29 20.00
N PRO A 53 1.03 7.18 19.05
CA PRO A 53 0.12 8.20 18.59
C PRO A 53 -1.09 7.48 18.04
N PHE A 54 -2.13 7.43 18.87
CA PHE A 54 -3.48 7.13 18.51
C PHE A 54 -3.81 8.23 17.50
N PHE A 55 -3.67 7.91 16.21
CA PHE A 55 -4.29 8.70 15.16
C PHE A 55 -5.79 8.57 15.38
N GLN A 56 -6.28 9.36 16.33
CA GLN A 56 -7.67 9.73 16.42
C GLN A 56 -7.96 10.34 15.07
N TRP A 57 -8.76 9.63 14.28
CA TRP A 57 -9.37 10.22 13.11
C TRP A 57 -10.01 11.51 13.58
N HIS A 58 -9.39 12.65 13.32
CA HIS A 58 -10.12 13.89 13.36
C HIS A 58 -11.21 13.67 12.33
N GLN A 59 -12.41 13.57 12.86
CA GLN A 59 -13.66 13.56 12.17
C GLN A 59 -13.55 14.66 11.11
N TYR A 60 -13.21 14.28 9.88
CA TYR A 60 -13.16 15.20 8.76
C TYR A 60 -14.61 15.63 8.59
N LYS A 61 -15.00 16.70 9.28
CA LYS A 61 -16.25 17.41 9.07
C LYS A 61 -16.07 18.13 7.74
N GLY A 62 -16.08 17.36 6.65
CA GLY A 62 -16.25 17.91 5.32
C GLY A 62 -17.58 18.63 5.31
N GLY A 63 -17.52 19.97 5.42
CA GLY A 63 -18.65 20.82 5.11
C GLY A 63 -19.11 20.54 3.69
N VAL A 64 -20.42 20.52 3.48
CA VAL A 64 -21.01 20.45 2.16
C VAL A 64 -20.89 21.85 1.56
N GLU A 65 -19.74 22.21 1.02
CA GLU A 65 -19.68 23.33 0.09
C GLU A 65 -20.19 22.83 -1.26
N SER A 66 -21.46 23.13 -1.51
CA SER A 66 -22.06 23.00 -2.82
C SER A 66 -21.36 23.96 -3.79
N PHE A 67 -20.39 23.46 -4.55
CA PHE A 67 -19.90 24.14 -5.75
C PHE A 67 -21.05 24.20 -6.76
N LYS A 68 -21.64 25.38 -6.93
CA LYS A 68 -22.50 25.69 -8.06
C LYS A 68 -21.64 26.25 -9.18
N GLU A 69 -21.16 25.38 -10.05
CA GLU A 69 -20.71 25.82 -11.38
C GLU A 69 -21.72 25.30 -12.41
N ASN A 70 -22.47 26.23 -12.99
CA ASN A 70 -23.26 26.05 -14.21
C ASN A 70 -24.36 24.96 -14.19
N GLY A 71 -25.34 25.10 -13.29
CA GLY A 71 -26.73 24.68 -13.56
C GLY A 71 -27.04 23.19 -13.73
N ARG A 72 -26.06 22.28 -13.61
CA ARG A 72 -26.28 20.83 -13.62
C ARG A 72 -25.65 20.21 -12.38
N GLY A 73 -26.44 20.11 -11.31
CA GLY A 73 -26.01 19.50 -10.06
C GLY A 73 -25.70 18.03 -10.24
N THR A 74 -24.42 17.69 -10.38
CA THR A 74 -23.93 16.31 -10.23
C THR A 74 -23.82 16.02 -8.74
N LYS A 75 -24.74 15.21 -8.21
CA LYS A 75 -24.61 14.64 -6.86
C LYS A 75 -23.40 13.70 -6.87
N VAL A 76 -22.24 14.16 -6.41
CA VAL A 76 -21.13 13.26 -6.09
C VAL A 76 -21.57 12.38 -4.91
N PRO A 77 -21.56 11.03 -5.05
CA PRO A 77 -21.98 10.16 -3.97
C PRO A 77 -20.98 10.28 -2.81
N TYR A 78 -21.43 10.89 -1.72
CA TYR A 78 -20.74 10.85 -0.44
C TYR A 78 -20.60 9.38 -0.01
N PHE A 79 -19.37 8.88 -0.02
CA PHE A 79 -19.08 7.54 0.50
C PHE A 79 -19.26 7.61 2.02
N ARG A 80 -20.41 7.15 2.54
CA ARG A 80 -20.58 6.96 3.98
C ARG A 80 -19.41 6.10 4.45
N PRO A 81 -18.53 6.58 5.36
CA PRO A 81 -17.63 5.67 6.03
C PRO A 81 -18.52 4.69 6.78
N GLN A 82 -18.60 3.45 6.29
CA GLN A 82 -19.28 2.41 7.04
C GLN A 82 -18.60 2.38 8.42
N LYS A 83 -19.39 2.40 9.50
CA LYS A 83 -18.89 2.11 10.85
C LYS A 83 -18.34 0.69 10.83
N MET A 84 -17.09 0.54 10.39
CA MET A 84 -16.41 -0.74 10.36
C MET A 84 -15.96 -1.03 11.79
N PRO A 85 -16.31 -2.18 12.39
CA PRO A 85 -15.79 -2.61 13.69
C PRO A 85 -14.32 -3.06 13.59
N TYR A 86 -13.54 -2.42 12.72
CA TYR A 86 -12.18 -2.80 12.42
C TYR A 86 -11.28 -2.26 13.55
N ARG A 87 -10.92 -3.13 14.50
CA ARG A 87 -9.75 -2.90 15.36
C ARG A 87 -8.56 -2.73 14.40
N ALA A 88 -8.07 -1.51 14.26
CA ALA A 88 -6.94 -1.20 13.40
C ALA A 88 -5.75 -2.07 13.80
N SER A 89 -5.52 -3.16 13.08
CA SER A 89 -4.29 -3.92 13.20
C SER A 89 -3.22 -3.04 12.57
N ALA A 90 -2.17 -2.71 13.32
CA ALA A 90 -1.04 -1.93 12.81
C ALA A 90 -0.61 -2.51 11.45
N GLY A 91 -0.86 -1.77 10.37
CA GLY A 91 -0.61 -2.24 9.01
C GLY A 91 0.86 -2.58 8.80
N ILE A 92 1.15 -3.45 7.84
CA ILE A 92 2.52 -3.78 7.46
C ILE A 92 3.05 -2.64 6.59
N CYS A 93 3.95 -1.84 7.14
CA CYS A 93 4.56 -0.71 6.44
C CYS A 93 5.87 -1.11 5.77
N SER A 94 6.05 -0.72 4.51
CA SER A 94 7.28 -0.95 3.74
C SER A 94 7.42 0.11 2.65
N GLU A 95 8.60 0.21 2.03
CA GLU A 95 8.76 0.90 0.75
C GLU A 95 8.13 0.07 -0.38
N TYR A 96 7.39 0.74 -1.26
CA TYR A 96 6.75 0.20 -2.45
C TYR A 96 7.14 1.01 -3.69
N GLU A 97 7.24 0.34 -4.84
CA GLU A 97 7.18 1.01 -6.13
C GLU A 97 5.72 1.32 -6.45
N VAL A 98 5.35 2.59 -6.38
CA VAL A 98 4.00 3.10 -6.66
C VAL A 98 3.98 3.71 -8.05
N THR A 99 3.12 3.19 -8.91
CA THR A 99 2.80 3.76 -10.22
C THR A 99 1.36 4.24 -10.28
N ALA A 100 1.00 4.85 -11.40
CA ALA A 100 -0.35 5.25 -11.70
C ALA A 100 -0.78 4.62 -13.03
N TYR A 101 -2.07 4.24 -13.10
CA TYR A 101 -2.69 3.71 -14.31
C TYR A 101 -4.05 4.35 -14.55
N THR A 102 -4.53 4.23 -15.79
CA THR A 102 -5.88 4.59 -16.21
C THR A 102 -6.60 3.38 -16.83
N ALA A 103 -7.93 3.44 -16.95
CA ALA A 103 -8.73 2.35 -17.53
C ALA A 103 -8.38 2.02 -18.99
N CYS A 104 -7.70 2.93 -19.69
CA CYS A 104 -7.39 2.88 -21.12
C CYS A 104 -5.88 2.84 -21.40
N ASP A 105 -5.06 2.38 -20.45
CA ASP A 105 -3.63 2.22 -20.67
C ASP A 105 -3.32 1.01 -21.57
N PHE A 106 -2.06 0.93 -22.03
CA PHE A 106 -1.60 -0.18 -22.85
C PHE A 106 -1.79 -1.52 -22.12
N GLY A 107 -2.45 -2.47 -22.79
CA GLY A 107 -2.82 -3.76 -22.21
C GLY A 107 -4.17 -3.76 -21.47
N MET A 108 -4.91 -2.64 -21.45
CA MET A 108 -6.28 -2.56 -20.97
C MET A 108 -7.28 -2.41 -22.11
N ASN A 109 -8.53 -2.82 -21.86
CA ASN A 109 -9.60 -2.84 -22.87
C ASN A 109 -10.55 -1.64 -22.78
N CYS A 110 -10.19 -0.58 -22.05
CA CYS A 110 -11.01 0.62 -21.85
C CYS A 110 -12.39 0.39 -21.18
N LYS A 111 -12.69 -0.81 -20.68
CA LYS A 111 -13.99 -1.07 -20.03
C LYS A 111 -14.07 -0.52 -18.59
N GLY A 112 -12.93 -0.18 -17.99
CA GLY A 112 -12.88 0.33 -16.62
C GLY A 112 -13.40 -0.66 -15.59
N LEU A 113 -13.07 -1.95 -15.73
CA LEU A 113 -13.50 -3.00 -14.80
C LEU A 113 -12.29 -3.52 -14.01
N ALA A 114 -12.39 -3.49 -12.68
CA ALA A 114 -11.37 -3.99 -11.76
C ALA A 114 -11.44 -5.53 -11.64
N ALA A 115 -10.31 -6.15 -11.31
CA ALA A 115 -10.21 -7.60 -11.14
C ALA A 115 -11.13 -8.17 -10.05
N ASN A 116 -11.45 -7.42 -8.99
CA ASN A 116 -12.38 -7.88 -7.95
C ASN A 116 -13.83 -7.85 -8.43
N ARG A 117 -14.31 -8.99 -8.97
CA ARG A 117 -15.68 -9.20 -9.44
C ARG A 117 -16.15 -8.23 -10.53
N GLY A 118 -15.23 -7.66 -11.32
CA GLY A 118 -15.58 -6.79 -12.44
C GLY A 118 -16.25 -5.47 -12.01
N LYS A 119 -15.99 -4.99 -10.78
CA LYS A 119 -16.51 -3.70 -10.34
C LYS A 119 -15.97 -2.55 -11.21
N PRO A 120 -16.73 -1.49 -11.47
CA PRO A 120 -16.19 -0.30 -12.11
C PRO A 120 -15.02 0.28 -11.31
N VAL A 121 -13.91 0.58 -12.00
CA VAL A 121 -12.77 1.29 -11.40
C VAL A 121 -13.20 2.69 -10.98
N LYS A 122 -12.68 3.17 -9.86
CA LYS A 122 -12.94 4.51 -9.33
C LYS A 122 -11.74 5.00 -8.53
N LEU A 123 -11.67 6.31 -8.35
CA LEU A 123 -10.67 6.92 -7.47
C LEU A 123 -10.70 6.28 -6.08
N GLY A 124 -9.50 6.08 -5.51
CA GLY A 124 -9.32 5.34 -4.28
C GLY A 124 -9.18 3.82 -4.46
N MET A 125 -9.14 3.32 -5.70
CA MET A 125 -8.74 1.94 -5.99
C MET A 125 -7.26 1.85 -6.35
N ALA A 126 -6.65 0.71 -6.03
CA ALA A 126 -5.32 0.36 -6.46
C ALA A 126 -5.24 -1.10 -6.91
N ALA A 127 -4.35 -1.37 -7.87
CA ALA A 127 -3.87 -2.69 -8.18
C ALA A 127 -2.68 -3.05 -7.28
N ALA A 128 -2.65 -4.29 -6.80
CA ALA A 128 -1.56 -4.78 -5.95
C ALA A 128 -1.21 -6.24 -6.27
N ASP A 129 -0.08 -6.71 -5.75
CA ASP A 129 0.32 -8.12 -5.84
C ASP A 129 -0.72 -9.06 -5.21
N PRO A 130 -1.03 -10.23 -5.83
CA PRO A 130 -2.02 -11.20 -5.32
C PRO A 130 -1.86 -11.63 -3.85
N SER A 131 -0.65 -11.55 -3.28
CA SER A 131 -0.40 -11.81 -1.86
C SER A 131 -1.05 -10.80 -0.92
N ILE A 132 -1.41 -9.60 -1.41
CA ILE A 132 -2.25 -8.63 -0.69
C ILE A 132 -3.70 -8.93 -1.04
N PRO A 133 -4.56 -9.36 -0.09
CA PRO A 133 -5.95 -9.70 -0.37
C PRO A 133 -6.76 -8.52 -0.90
N PHE A 134 -7.78 -8.79 -1.72
CA PHE A 134 -8.75 -7.75 -2.09
C PHE A 134 -9.42 -7.17 -0.86
N GLY A 135 -9.79 -5.89 -0.91
CA GLY A 135 -10.34 -5.14 0.22
C GLY A 135 -9.32 -4.76 1.30
N SER A 136 -8.03 -5.05 1.11
CA SER A 136 -6.98 -4.48 1.95
C SER A 136 -6.89 -2.97 1.74
N MET A 137 -6.74 -2.25 2.84
CA MET A 137 -6.57 -0.80 2.84
C MET A 137 -5.08 -0.48 2.75
N ILE A 138 -4.71 0.43 1.87
CA ILE A 138 -3.35 0.87 1.64
C ILE A 138 -3.31 2.36 1.95
N ARG A 139 -2.54 2.74 2.97
CA ARG A 139 -2.21 4.14 3.24
C ARG A 139 -0.84 4.43 2.65
N ILE A 140 -0.77 5.35 1.68
CA ILE A 140 0.49 5.84 1.14
C ILE A 140 0.80 7.13 1.89
N GLU A 141 1.90 7.15 2.65
CA GLU A 141 2.19 8.27 3.58
C GLU A 141 2.21 9.60 2.84
N ALA A 142 2.89 9.64 1.69
CA ALA A 142 3.00 10.82 0.85
C ALA A 142 1.66 11.38 0.30
N PHE A 143 0.58 10.61 0.32
CA PHE A 143 -0.74 11.08 -0.13
C PHE A 143 -1.48 11.83 0.98
N ASP A 144 -1.08 11.63 2.24
CA ASP A 144 -1.62 12.36 3.37
C ASP A 144 -0.95 13.73 3.47
N PRO A 145 -1.67 14.85 3.23
CA PRO A 145 -1.08 16.19 3.26
C PRO A 145 -0.53 16.59 4.63
N SER A 146 -0.95 15.91 5.69
CA SER A 146 -0.45 16.13 7.06
C SER A 146 0.86 15.38 7.35
N SER A 147 1.24 14.43 6.50
CA SER A 147 2.48 13.68 6.67
C SER A 147 3.70 14.50 6.25
N HIS A 148 4.82 14.25 6.92
CA HIS A 148 6.12 14.79 6.51
C HIS A 148 6.55 14.25 5.13
N GLU A 149 6.18 13.02 4.79
CA GLU A 149 6.46 12.38 3.49
C GLU A 149 5.77 13.09 2.31
N SER A 150 4.69 13.83 2.55
CA SER A 150 4.02 14.62 1.51
C SER A 150 4.92 15.71 0.91
N THR A 151 5.96 16.13 1.63
CA THR A 151 6.96 17.08 1.15
C THR A 151 7.97 16.45 0.20
N ALA A 152 8.15 15.13 0.24
CA ALA A 152 9.02 14.38 -0.65
C ALA A 152 8.42 14.20 -2.06
N LEU A 153 7.13 14.49 -2.25
CA LEU A 153 6.53 14.50 -3.57
C LEU A 153 6.94 15.77 -4.35
N PRO A 154 7.44 15.62 -5.59
CA PRO A 154 7.60 16.71 -6.53
C PRO A 154 6.29 17.48 -6.68
N PRO A 155 6.35 18.82 -6.82
CA PRO A 155 5.16 19.67 -6.93
C PRO A 155 4.17 19.20 -8.01
N ILE A 156 4.67 18.67 -9.13
CA ILE A 156 3.83 18.18 -10.23
C ILE A 156 2.96 16.98 -9.82
N ALA A 157 3.53 16.02 -9.08
CA ALA A 157 2.77 14.87 -8.60
C ALA A 157 1.84 15.23 -7.45
N LYS A 158 2.25 16.14 -6.56
CA LYS A 158 1.36 16.65 -5.51
C LYS A 158 0.13 17.34 -6.12
N LYS A 159 0.33 18.16 -7.16
CA LYS A 159 -0.76 18.77 -7.92
C LYS A 159 -1.62 17.73 -8.65
N ALA A 160 -1.02 16.68 -9.20
CA ALA A 160 -1.76 15.60 -9.85
C ALA A 160 -2.70 14.87 -8.87
N LEU A 161 -2.22 14.52 -7.68
CA LEU A 161 -3.04 13.90 -6.63
C LEU A 161 -4.20 14.81 -6.21
N GLN A 162 -3.93 16.11 -6.02
CA GLN A 162 -4.93 17.10 -5.66
C GLN A 162 -5.97 17.30 -6.76
N ARG A 163 -5.54 17.46 -8.02
CA ARG A 163 -6.43 17.65 -9.18
C ARG A 163 -7.28 16.43 -9.44
N ALA A 164 -6.70 15.24 -9.34
CA ALA A 164 -7.39 13.98 -9.50
C ALA A 164 -8.28 13.61 -8.29
N GLY A 165 -8.14 14.29 -7.14
CA GLY A 165 -8.91 13.98 -5.94
C GLY A 165 -8.62 12.59 -5.37
N VAL A 166 -7.38 12.10 -5.52
CA VAL A 166 -6.99 10.77 -5.02
C VAL A 166 -6.96 10.79 -3.49
N PRO A 167 -7.72 9.91 -2.81
CA PRO A 167 -7.72 9.87 -1.35
C PRO A 167 -6.41 9.30 -0.78
N PRO A 168 -6.05 9.63 0.47
CA PRO A 168 -4.82 9.14 1.11
C PRO A 168 -4.85 7.64 1.44
N VAL A 169 -6.05 7.04 1.47
CA VAL A 169 -6.27 5.62 1.72
C VAL A 169 -6.93 5.01 0.49
N LEU A 170 -6.34 3.92 0.00
CA LEU A 170 -6.75 3.21 -1.19
C LEU A 170 -7.24 1.80 -0.83
N ASN A 171 -8.15 1.25 -1.62
CA ASN A 171 -8.58 -0.14 -1.52
C ASN A 171 -7.93 -0.99 -2.60
N THR A 172 -7.43 -2.16 -2.22
CA THR A 172 -6.96 -3.17 -3.17
C THR A 172 -8.16 -3.81 -3.84
N GLU A 173 -8.48 -3.39 -5.06
CA GLU A 173 -9.63 -3.90 -5.83
C GLU A 173 -9.21 -4.46 -7.19
N ASP A 174 -7.98 -4.22 -7.61
CA ASP A 174 -7.51 -4.55 -8.95
C ASP A 174 -6.20 -5.35 -8.96
N ARG A 175 -5.84 -5.89 -10.13
CA ARG A 175 -4.63 -6.68 -10.37
C ARG A 175 -4.07 -6.37 -11.76
N GLY A 176 -2.75 -6.40 -11.87
CA GLY A 176 -2.07 -6.40 -13.17
C GLY A 176 -1.06 -7.53 -13.25
N GLY A 177 -0.86 -8.09 -14.45
CA GLY A 177 0.15 -9.13 -14.68
C GLY A 177 1.56 -8.69 -14.27
N ALA A 178 1.87 -7.40 -14.48
CA ALA A 178 3.14 -6.77 -14.09
C ALA A 178 3.18 -6.26 -12.64
N ILE A 179 2.07 -6.27 -11.91
CA ILE A 179 1.99 -5.79 -10.53
C ILE A 179 2.29 -6.94 -9.59
N LYS A 180 3.59 -7.09 -9.27
CA LYS A 180 4.14 -8.18 -8.45
C LYS A 180 5.04 -7.67 -7.33
N GLY A 181 5.08 -8.41 -6.23
CA GLY A 181 5.89 -8.08 -5.06
C GLY A 181 5.49 -6.76 -4.41
N ARG A 182 6.47 -5.89 -4.13
CA ARG A 182 6.25 -4.57 -3.51
C ARG A 182 5.91 -3.49 -4.54
N ARG A 183 4.92 -3.77 -5.39
CA ARG A 183 4.44 -2.86 -6.41
C ARG A 183 2.97 -2.55 -6.21
N LEU A 184 2.62 -1.28 -6.30
CA LEU A 184 1.27 -0.76 -6.25
C LEU A 184 1.00 0.07 -7.49
N ASP A 185 -0.19 -0.04 -8.05
CA ASP A 185 -0.62 0.80 -9.17
C ASP A 185 -1.90 1.54 -8.77
N VAL A 186 -1.84 2.86 -8.71
CA VAL A 186 -2.95 3.70 -8.25
C VAL A 186 -3.81 4.09 -9.43
N TYR A 187 -5.13 3.93 -9.30
CA TYR A 187 -6.04 4.33 -10.37
C TYR A 187 -6.20 5.85 -10.46
N PHE A 188 -6.07 6.37 -11.68
CA PHE A 188 -6.37 7.74 -12.06
C PHE A 188 -7.38 7.74 -13.21
N GLU A 189 -8.31 8.70 -13.20
CA GLU A 189 -9.26 8.90 -14.30
C GLU A 189 -8.59 9.57 -15.51
N SER A 190 -7.61 10.44 -15.24
CA SER A 190 -6.92 11.26 -16.24
C SER A 190 -5.52 10.72 -16.52
N LYS A 191 -5.24 10.42 -17.80
CA LYS A 191 -3.91 10.00 -18.24
C LYS A 191 -2.84 11.05 -17.97
N ARG A 192 -3.20 12.32 -18.07
CA ARG A 192 -2.30 13.43 -17.72
C ARG A 192 -1.91 13.38 -16.25
N ASP A 193 -2.86 13.16 -15.35
CA ASP A 193 -2.58 13.05 -13.91
C ASP A 193 -1.76 11.81 -13.56
N ALA A 194 -2.02 10.69 -14.22
CA ALA A 194 -1.21 9.48 -14.07
C ALA A 194 0.26 9.72 -14.48
N LEU A 195 0.48 10.43 -15.59
CA LEU A 195 1.82 10.79 -16.06
C LEU A 195 2.50 11.83 -15.15
N ASP A 196 1.78 12.87 -14.74
CA ASP A 196 2.25 13.91 -13.83
C ASP A 196 2.61 13.30 -12.45
N PHE A 197 1.88 12.28 -12.00
CA PHE A 197 2.22 11.48 -10.83
C PHE A 197 3.50 10.67 -11.06
N GLY A 198 3.54 9.85 -12.11
CA GLY A 198 4.71 9.05 -12.51
C GLY A 198 5.00 7.85 -11.60
N ARG A 199 6.20 7.28 -11.72
CA ARG A 199 6.67 6.14 -10.91
C ARG A 199 7.50 6.62 -9.73
N ARG A 200 7.23 6.09 -8.54
CA ARG A 200 7.83 6.55 -7.28
C ARG A 200 8.12 5.41 -6.33
N ARG A 201 9.15 5.55 -5.50
CA ARG A 201 9.35 4.72 -4.31
C ARG A 201 8.75 5.46 -3.12
N LEU A 202 7.68 4.91 -2.54
CA LEU A 202 6.94 5.55 -1.46
C LEU A 202 6.70 4.55 -0.33
N LYS A 203 6.68 5.05 0.90
CA LYS A 203 6.28 4.27 2.06
C LYS A 203 4.77 4.09 2.07
N ALA A 204 4.34 2.84 2.17
CA ALA A 204 2.93 2.49 2.29
C ALA A 204 2.72 1.45 3.38
N CYS A 205 1.60 1.60 4.09
CA CYS A 205 1.14 0.67 5.12
C CYS A 205 -0.08 -0.08 4.61
N VAL A 206 -0.02 -1.41 4.65
CA VAL A 206 -1.10 -2.29 4.19
C VAL A 206 -1.80 -2.91 5.40
N GLU A 207 -3.10 -2.66 5.49
CA GLU A 207 -3.98 -3.21 6.51
C GLU A 207 -4.82 -4.33 5.88
N ILE A 208 -4.52 -5.57 6.27
CA ILE A 208 -5.14 -6.77 5.71
C ILE A 208 -6.43 -7.07 6.46
N PRO A 209 -7.59 -7.21 5.81
CA PRO A 209 -8.85 -7.35 6.52
C PRO A 209 -8.89 -8.61 7.39
N VAL A 210 -9.50 -8.53 8.58
CA VAL A 210 -9.55 -9.62 9.58
C VAL A 210 -10.03 -10.95 8.97
N TYR A 211 -10.99 -10.92 8.04
CA TYR A 211 -11.48 -12.13 7.38
C TYR A 211 -10.39 -12.86 6.58
N ALA A 212 -9.43 -12.12 6.01
CA ALA A 212 -8.32 -12.67 5.24
C ALA A 212 -7.13 -13.10 6.13
N GLN A 213 -7.09 -12.67 7.39
CA GLN A 213 -6.10 -13.14 8.36
C GLN A 213 -6.43 -14.58 8.82
N LYS A 214 -7.71 -14.89 9.03
CA LYS A 214 -8.18 -16.21 9.51
C LYS A 214 -8.02 -17.35 8.50
N SER A 215 -8.08 -17.07 7.19
CA SER A 215 -7.86 -18.08 6.16
C SER A 215 -6.39 -18.50 6.08
N ARG A 216 -5.44 -17.62 6.42
CA ARG A 216 -4.01 -17.94 6.44
C ARG A 216 -3.62 -18.85 7.60
N ALA A 217 -4.18 -18.64 8.79
CA ALA A 217 -3.90 -19.46 9.97
C ALA A 217 -4.39 -20.93 9.81
N ARG A 218 -5.35 -21.18 8.92
CA ARG A 218 -5.93 -22.51 8.68
C ARG A 218 -5.21 -23.33 7.61
N ILE A 219 -4.37 -22.72 6.78
CA ILE A 219 -3.60 -23.42 5.72
C ILE A 219 -2.22 -23.87 6.25
N SER A 220 -1.82 -23.40 7.43
CA SER A 220 -0.57 -23.76 8.11
C SER A 220 -0.73 -24.85 9.20
N GLN A 221 -1.88 -25.51 9.25
CA GLN A 221 -2.16 -26.69 10.09
C GLN A 221 -2.31 -27.91 9.21
#